data_AF-A0A975GKM4-F1
#
_entry.id   AF-A0A975GKM4-F1
#
_cell.length_a   1.000
_cell.length_b   1.000
_cell.length_c   1.000
_cell.angle_alpha   90.00
_cell.angle_beta   90.00
_cell.angle_gamma   90.00
#
_symmetry.space_group_name_H-M   'P 1'
#
loop_
_entity.id
_entity.type
_entity.pdbx_description
1 polymer ?
#
loop_
_entity_poly.entity_id
_entity_poly.type
_entity_poly.pdbx_seq_one_letter_code
_entity_poly.pdbx_strand_id
1 'polypeptide(L)'
;MGKCVNHEDRETNFLCMKHEVYMCQECLRCRDPEIYCKFRSSCPIWFMHKQKKREERERKAEAVMETYKISSDPDNTPSNLRTRLP
;
A
#
# COMPACT_ATOMS: atom_id res chain seq x y z
N MET A 1 23.59 -13.45 5.59
CA MET A 1 22.60 -12.35 5.55
C MET A 1 23.01 -11.40 4.44
N GLY A 2 22.07 -10.78 3.73
CA GLY A 2 22.39 -9.89 2.60
C GLY A 2 22.04 -8.44 2.89
N LYS A 3 22.52 -7.50 2.07
CA LYS A 3 22.19 -6.08 2.17
C LYS A 3 21.04 -5.72 1.24
N CYS A 4 20.15 -4.85 1.70
CA CYS A 4 19.06 -4.40 0.83
C CYS A 4 19.61 -3.72 -0.42
N VAL A 5 19.07 -4.05 -1.58
CA VAL A 5 19.45 -3.43 -2.88
C VAL A 5 19.25 -1.92 -2.95
N ASN A 6 18.40 -1.35 -2.08
CA ASN A 6 18.13 0.09 -2.00
C ASN A 6 18.82 0.76 -0.80
N HIS A 7 19.35 -0.03 0.15
CA HIS A 7 19.87 0.45 1.43
C HIS A 7 21.07 -0.41 1.84
N GLU A 8 22.28 0.11 1.60
CA GLU A 8 23.54 -0.57 1.91
C GLU A 8 23.85 -0.66 3.41
N ASP A 9 23.19 0.20 4.19
CA ASP A 9 23.19 0.27 5.64
C ASP A 9 22.29 -0.80 6.30
N ARG A 10 21.37 -1.40 5.53
CA ARG A 10 20.37 -2.33 6.07
C ARG A 10 20.66 -3.77 5.69
N GLU A 11 20.88 -4.58 6.71
CA GLU A 11 20.93 -6.03 6.59
C GLU A 11 19.53 -6.64 6.63
N THR A 12 19.32 -7.66 5.80
CA THR A 12 18.02 -8.30 5.64
C THR A 12 18.18 -9.78 5.28
N ASN A 13 17.19 -10.55 5.69
CA ASN A 13 17.06 -11.96 5.35
C ASN A 13 16.02 -12.22 4.25
N PHE A 14 15.34 -11.18 3.78
CA PHE A 14 14.37 -11.34 2.69
C PHE A 14 15.08 -11.37 1.34
N LEU A 15 15.28 -12.58 0.83
CA LEU A 15 15.83 -12.85 -0.49
C LEU A 15 14.72 -13.10 -1.51
N CYS A 16 14.75 -12.37 -2.62
CA CYS A 16 13.96 -12.71 -3.79
C CYS A 16 14.69 -13.78 -4.62
N MET A 17 14.28 -15.05 -4.50
CA MET A 17 14.91 -16.16 -5.24
C MET A 17 14.79 -16.06 -6.77
N LYS A 18 13.94 -15.19 -7.31
CA LYS A 18 13.79 -15.03 -8.77
C LYS A 18 14.82 -14.06 -9.36
N HIS A 19 15.14 -13.00 -8.64
CA HIS A 19 16.09 -11.97 -9.08
C HIS A 19 17.37 -11.98 -8.27
N GLU A 20 17.49 -12.88 -7.29
CA GLU A 20 18.63 -13.04 -6.39
C GLU A 20 19.04 -11.75 -5.66
N VAL A 21 18.06 -10.90 -5.36
CA VAL A 21 18.26 -9.63 -4.64
C VAL A 21 17.70 -9.70 -3.23
N TYR A 22 18.40 -9.04 -2.31
CA TYR A 22 17.97 -8.85 -0.94
C TYR A 22 17.19 -7.53 -0.80
N MET A 23 16.13 -7.52 -0.01
CA MET A 23 15.29 -6.34 0.22
C MET A 23 14.96 -6.20 1.71
N CYS A 24 15.02 -4.99 2.27
CA CYS A 24 14.55 -4.74 3.62
C CYS A 24 13.01 -4.76 3.68
N GLN A 25 12.43 -4.76 4.88
CA GLN A 25 10.98 -4.84 5.08
C GLN A 25 10.21 -3.64 4.49
N GLU A 26 10.86 -2.48 4.41
CA GLU A 26 10.32 -1.27 3.77
C GLU A 26 10.31 -1.40 2.23
N CYS A 27 11.43 -1.83 1.65
CA CYS A 27 11.55 -2.06 0.22
C CYS A 27 10.94 -3.38 -0.27
N LEU A 28 10.34 -4.16 0.63
CA LEU A 28 9.76 -5.48 0.37
C LEU A 28 8.56 -5.35 -0.57
N ARG A 29 8.85 -5.38 -1.88
CA ARG A 29 7.86 -5.33 -2.96
C ARG A 29 8.22 -6.40 -3.99
N CYS A 30 7.23 -7.20 -4.37
CA CYS A 30 7.39 -8.14 -5.46
C CYS A 30 7.58 -7.36 -6.77
N ARG A 31 8.64 -7.65 -7.53
CA ARG A 31 8.92 -6.99 -8.83
C ARG A 31 8.03 -7.54 -9.95
N ASP A 32 7.83 -8.86 -9.97
CA ASP A 32 7.03 -9.57 -10.98
C ASP A 32 5.77 -10.25 -10.38
N PRO A 33 4.84 -9.49 -9.77
CA PRO A 33 3.68 -10.05 -9.10
C PRO A 33 2.72 -10.77 -10.06
N GLU A 34 2.61 -10.31 -11.31
CA GLU A 34 1.55 -10.75 -12.25
C GLU A 34 1.99 -11.88 -13.18
N ILE A 35 3.29 -12.08 -13.34
CA ILE A 35 3.84 -13.06 -14.28
C ILE A 35 4.16 -14.37 -13.55
N TYR A 36 4.97 -14.30 -12.50
CA TYR A 36 5.52 -15.51 -11.87
C TYR A 36 5.13 -15.66 -10.41
N CYS A 37 5.14 -14.58 -9.63
CA CYS A 37 4.98 -14.70 -8.18
C CYS A 37 3.54 -15.00 -7.75
N LYS A 38 2.52 -14.73 -8.60
CA LYS A 38 1.11 -15.04 -8.30
C LYS A 38 0.84 -16.50 -7.94
N PHE A 39 1.62 -17.43 -8.49
CA PHE A 39 1.48 -18.87 -8.24
C PHE A 39 2.41 -19.39 -7.13
N ARG A 40 3.31 -18.56 -6.61
CA ARG A 40 4.33 -18.97 -5.63
C ARG A 40 3.90 -18.59 -4.21
N SER A 41 2.95 -19.35 -3.67
CA SER A 41 2.41 -19.16 -2.31
C SER A 41 3.50 -19.21 -1.23
N SER A 42 4.57 -19.98 -1.43
CA SER A 42 5.70 -20.09 -0.48
C SER A 42 6.62 -18.88 -0.45
N CYS A 43 6.48 -17.89 -1.34
CA CYS A 43 7.36 -16.73 -1.36
C CYS A 43 6.94 -15.70 -0.29
N PRO A 44 7.78 -15.42 0.74
CA PRO A 44 7.43 -14.48 1.80
C PRO A 44 7.21 -13.05 1.28
N ILE A 45 7.99 -12.63 0.27
CA ILE A 45 7.87 -11.31 -0.36
C ILE A 45 6.50 -11.16 -1.04
N TRP A 46 6.05 -12.19 -1.75
CA TRP A 46 4.75 -12.17 -2.41
C TRP A 46 3.61 -12.16 -1.40
N PHE A 47 3.72 -12.97 -0.34
CA PHE A 47 2.75 -12.98 0.75
C PHE A 47 2.58 -11.58 1.35
N MET A 48 3.69 -10.94 1.76
CA MET A 48 3.67 -9.59 2.32
C MET A 48 3.12 -8.54 1.35
N HIS A 49 3.46 -8.65 0.06
CA HIS A 49 2.93 -7.77 -0.98
C HIS A 49 1.40 -7.92 -1.15
N LYS A 50 0.88 -9.15 -1.15
CA LYS A 50 -0.56 -9.42 -1.25
C LYS A 50 -1.31 -8.88 -0.03
N GLN A 51 -0.74 -9.03 1.17
CA GLN A 51 -1.31 -8.48 2.41
C GLN A 51 -1.40 -6.94 2.34
N LYS A 52 -0.31 -6.24 2.00
CA LYS A 52 -0.31 -4.78 1.83
C LYS A 52 -1.34 -4.31 0.79
N LYS A 53 -1.43 -4.99 -0.36
CA LYS A 53 -2.45 -4.68 -1.38
C LYS A 53 -3.88 -4.90 -0.88
N ARG A 54 -4.11 -5.87 -0.01
CA ARG A 54 -5.43 -6.11 0.59
C ARG A 54 -5.82 -4.98 1.55
N GLU A 55 -4.93 -4.64 2.47
CA GLU A 55 -5.12 -3.53 3.43
C GLU A 55 -5.38 -2.20 2.72
N GLU A 56 -4.66 -1.93 1.62
CA GLU A 56 -4.88 -0.72 0.82
C GLU A 56 -6.27 -0.69 0.19
N ARG A 57 -6.80 -1.83 -0.28
CA ARG A 57 -8.17 -1.91 -0.83
C ARG A 57 -9.22 -1.70 0.25
N GLU A 58 -9.04 -2.31 1.43
CA GLU A 58 -9.95 -2.15 2.57
C GLU A 58 -9.99 -0.68 3.01
N ARG A 59 -8.83 -0.04 3.17
CA ARG A 59 -8.75 1.40 3.49
C ARG A 59 -9.40 2.29 2.43
N LYS A 60 -9.21 1.98 1.14
CA LYS A 60 -9.87 2.72 0.05
C LYS A 60 -11.38 2.53 0.08
N ALA A 61 -11.86 1.31 0.33
CA ALA A 61 -13.28 1.03 0.45
C ALA A 61 -13.89 1.80 1.63
N GLU A 62 -13.22 1.82 2.78
CA GLU A 62 -13.64 2.60 3.95
C GLU A 62 -13.68 4.10 3.66
N ALA A 63 -12.65 4.65 3.01
CA ALA A 63 -12.63 6.06 2.61
C ALA A 63 -13.77 6.41 1.63
N VAL A 64 -14.06 5.54 0.66
CA VAL A 64 -15.19 5.72 -0.27
C VAL A 64 -16.52 5.69 0.49
N MET A 65 -16.70 4.73 1.41
CA MET A 65 -17.89 4.66 2.26
C MET A 65 -18.06 5.91 3.12
N GLU A 66 -16.98 6.45 3.68
CA GLU A 66 -17.00 7.69 4.46
C GLU A 66 -17.40 8.90 3.61
N THR A 67 -16.80 9.06 2.42
CA THR A 67 -17.19 10.14 1.50
C THR A 67 -18.65 10.04 1.07
N TYR A 68 -19.16 8.82 0.87
CA TYR A 68 -20.55 8.58 0.52
C TYR A 68 -21.49 9.04 1.65
N LYS A 69 -21.20 8.68 2.91
CA LYS A 69 -21.96 9.13 4.09
C LYS A 69 -22.01 10.66 4.17
N ILE A 70 -20.87 11.34 4.07
CA ILE A 70 -20.80 12.81 4.13
C ILE A 70 -21.65 13.47 3.03
N SER A 71 -21.70 12.88 1.83
CA SER A 71 -22.47 13.41 0.70
C SER A 71 -23.98 13.16 0.76
N SER A 72 -24.43 12.22 1.60
CA SER A 72 -25.83 11.79 1.70
C SER A 72 -26.59 12.44 2.86
N ASP A 73 -25.93 13.28 3.65
CA ASP A 73 -26.56 14.18 4.63
C ASP A 73 -27.02 15.48 3.94
N PRO A 74 -28.34 15.71 3.76
CA PRO A 74 -28.86 16.90 3.07
C PRO A 74 -28.71 18.21 3.87
N ASP A 75 -28.15 18.16 5.09
CA ASP A 75 -28.01 19.32 6.00
C ASP A 75 -26.56 19.85 6.11
N ASN A 76 -25.60 19.27 5.38
CA ASN A 76 -24.22 19.80 5.35
C ASN A 76 -24.09 20.89 4.27
N THR A 77 -24.81 21.99 4.45
CA THR A 77 -24.45 23.23 3.79
C THR A 77 -23.23 23.82 4.50
N PRO A 78 -22.09 24.09 3.83
CA PRO A 78 -21.05 24.92 4.40
C PRO A 78 -21.59 26.36 4.51
N SER A 79 -22.32 26.63 5.58
CA SER A 79 -22.82 27.95 5.93
C SER A 79 -21.65 28.77 6.48
N ASN A 80 -20.78 29.27 5.61
CA ASN A 80 -19.99 30.49 5.85
C ASN A 80 -19.30 30.99 4.58
N LEU A 81 -20.07 31.69 3.74
CA LEU A 81 -19.54 32.76 2.88
C LEU A 81 -20.56 33.90 2.83
N ARG A 82 -20.74 34.54 3.99
CA ARG A 82 -21.29 35.90 4.07
C ARG A 82 -20.46 36.72 5.04
N THR A 83 -19.27 37.10 4.59
CA THR A 83 -18.55 38.22 5.19
C THR A 83 -18.38 39.30 4.11
N ARG A 84 -19.33 40.24 4.17
CA ARG A 84 -19.29 41.68 3.84
C ARG A 84 -18.23 42.21 2.86
N LEU A 85 -18.75 42.83 1.78
CA LEU A 85 -18.42 44.16 1.19
C LEU A 85 -16.97 44.47 0.75
N PRO A 86 -16.73 45.35 -0.23
CA PRO A 86 -17.37 46.67 -0.45
C PRO A 86 -18.40 46.74 -1.58
#